data_AF-A0AAW2TPC0-F1
#
_entry.id   AF-A0AAW2TPC0-F1
#
_cell.length_a   1.000
_cell.length_b   1.000
_cell.length_c   1.000
_cell.angle_alpha   90.00
_cell.angle_beta   90.00
_cell.angle_gamma   90.00
#
_symmetry.space_group_name_H-M   'P 1'
#
loop_
_entity.id
_entity.type
_entity.pdbx_description
1 polymer ?
#
loop_
_entity_poly.entity_id
_entity_poly.type
_entity_poly.pdbx_seq_one_letter_code
_entity_poly.pdbx_strand_id
1 'polypeptide(L)'
;MSVMQHKYIIDINIDARMTTAKLVLIPLPQGLNLSAEHGALLKEPKRYRRLIGCLFYLGFTRPRLSFAVQQLSQFLQNPTNQHGDVALHIVCYLKGTTGTGLFFFHLLAI
;
A
#
# COMPACT_ATOMS: atom_id res chain seq x y z
N MET A 1 9.36 -14.81 -12.54
CA MET A 1 8.67 -13.55 -12.16
C MET A 1 8.54 -13.34 -10.63
N SER A 2 8.53 -14.38 -9.78
CA SER A 2 8.35 -14.26 -8.31
C SER A 2 9.53 -13.59 -7.56
N VAL A 3 10.78 -13.83 -7.97
CA VAL A 3 11.97 -13.31 -7.24
C VAL A 3 12.11 -11.78 -7.31
N MET A 4 11.77 -11.17 -8.46
CA MET A 4 11.83 -9.72 -8.63
C MET A 4 10.83 -8.98 -7.75
N GLN A 5 9.60 -9.51 -7.59
CA GLN A 5 8.60 -8.87 -6.73
C GLN A 5 8.95 -8.95 -5.26
N HIS A 6 9.48 -10.08 -4.81
CA HIS A 6 9.90 -10.24 -3.42
C HIS A 6 10.98 -9.23 -3.05
N LYS A 7 12.01 -9.09 -3.89
CA LYS A 7 13.06 -8.08 -3.72
C LYS A 7 12.48 -6.66 -3.74
N TYR A 8 11.57 -6.37 -4.68
CA TYR A 8 10.94 -5.07 -4.80
C TYR A 8 10.10 -4.69 -3.56
N ILE A 9 9.35 -5.63 -2.98
CA ILE A 9 8.59 -5.39 -1.75
C ILE A 9 9.51 -5.16 -0.55
N ILE A 10 10.64 -5.88 -0.47
CA ILE A 10 11.66 -5.63 0.56
C ILE A 10 12.23 -4.21 0.40
N ASP A 11 12.60 -3.82 -0.81
CA ASP A 11 13.17 -2.49 -1.08
C ASP A 11 12.18 -1.37 -0.74
N ILE A 12 10.88 -1.55 -1.04
CA ILE A 12 9.82 -0.60 -0.63
C ILE A 12 9.69 -0.52 0.89
N ASN A 13 9.74 -1.66 1.60
CA ASN A 13 9.65 -1.68 3.06
C ASN A 13 10.83 -0.95 3.72
N ILE A 14 12.03 -1.12 3.18
CA ILE A 14 13.25 -0.42 3.63
C ILE A 14 13.12 1.09 3.36
N ASP A 15 12.70 1.49 2.16
CA ASP A 15 12.56 2.90 1.76
C ASP A 15 11.47 3.63 2.56
N ALA A 16 10.37 2.94 2.85
CA ALA A 16 9.27 3.44 3.68
C ALA A 16 9.59 3.44 5.19
N ARG A 17 10.74 2.91 5.61
CA ARG A 17 11.13 2.69 7.02
C ARG A 17 10.09 1.87 7.82
N MET A 18 9.33 1.02 7.14
CA MET A 18 8.24 0.22 7.73
C MET A 18 8.68 -1.20 8.15
N THR A 19 9.98 -1.39 8.38
CA THR A 19 10.58 -2.67 8.76
C THR A 19 10.07 -3.22 10.09
N THR A 20 9.47 -2.39 10.97
CA THR A 20 8.94 -2.78 12.29
C THR A 20 7.41 -2.71 12.39
N ALA A 21 6.70 -2.30 11.34
CA ALA A 21 5.26 -2.07 11.40
C ALA A 21 4.44 -3.38 11.50
N LYS A 22 3.32 -3.29 12.23
CA LYS A 22 2.38 -4.39 12.53
C LYS A 22 1.78 -4.91 11.22
N LEU A 23 1.75 -6.23 11.06
CA LEU A 23 1.18 -6.87 9.87
C LEU A 23 -0.32 -6.57 9.80
N VAL A 24 -0.80 -6.24 8.60
CA VAL A 24 -2.23 -6.02 8.36
C VAL A 24 -2.76 -7.04 7.35
N LEU A 25 -3.94 -7.59 7.63
CA LEU A 25 -4.55 -8.68 6.86
C LEU A 25 -5.41 -8.19 5.69
N ILE A 26 -5.77 -6.91 5.66
CA ILE A 26 -6.67 -6.31 4.67
C ILE A 26 -5.99 -5.08 4.04
N PRO A 27 -5.97 -4.95 2.70
CA PRO A 27 -5.26 -3.87 2.01
C PRO A 27 -5.88 -2.48 2.24
N LEU A 28 -7.17 -2.42 2.61
CA LEU A 28 -7.88 -1.19 2.95
C LEU A 28 -8.56 -1.37 4.32
N PRO A 29 -8.46 -0.40 5.24
CA PRO A 29 -9.26 -0.41 6.45
C PRO A 29 -10.76 -0.26 6.12
N GLN A 30 -11.63 -0.93 6.89
CA GLN A 30 -13.08 -0.81 6.73
C GLN A 30 -13.53 0.63 7.05
N GLY A 31 -14.38 1.21 6.19
CA GLY A 31 -14.87 2.59 6.36
C GLY A 31 -13.91 3.68 5.87
N LEU A 32 -12.94 3.34 5.01
CA LEU A 32 -12.00 4.34 4.48
C LEU A 32 -12.72 5.40 3.63
N ASN A 33 -12.81 6.62 4.16
CA ASN A 33 -13.21 7.81 3.42
C ASN A 33 -11.96 8.64 3.12
N LEU A 34 -11.45 8.54 1.89
CA LEU A 34 -10.34 9.39 1.41
C LEU A 34 -10.94 10.67 0.85
N SER A 35 -10.65 11.80 1.49
CA SER A 35 -11.13 13.12 1.08
C SER A 35 -9.95 14.03 0.79
N ALA A 36 -10.03 14.78 -0.32
CA ALA A 36 -9.06 15.81 -0.67
C ALA A 36 -9.05 16.98 0.33
N GLU A 37 -10.15 17.17 1.06
CA GLU A 37 -10.36 18.35 1.91
C GLU A 37 -9.97 18.12 3.37
N HIS A 38 -9.67 16.87 3.73
CA HIS A 38 -9.35 16.49 5.09
C HIS A 38 -7.87 16.11 5.23
N GLY A 39 -7.26 16.59 6.32
CA GLY A 39 -5.87 16.31 6.66
C GLY A 39 -4.89 17.41 6.23
N ALA A 40 -3.66 17.29 6.74
CA ALA A 40 -2.59 18.22 6.41
C ALA A 40 -1.84 17.75 5.16
N LEU A 41 -1.49 18.67 4.27
CA LEU A 41 -0.66 18.36 3.11
C LEU A 41 0.67 17.72 3.55
N LEU A 42 1.07 16.68 2.84
CA LEU A 42 2.36 16.03 3.08
C LEU A 42 3.50 16.99 2.75
N LYS A 43 4.47 17.09 3.65
CA LYS A 43 5.69 17.90 3.46
C LYS A 43 6.52 17.42 2.26
N GLU A 44 6.46 16.14 1.93
CA GLU A 44 7.25 15.51 0.88
C GLU A 44 6.38 14.74 -0.15
N PRO A 45 5.61 15.43 -1.00
CA PRO A 45 4.69 14.79 -1.96
C PRO A 45 5.41 13.93 -3.01
N LYS A 46 6.69 14.21 -3.29
CA LYS A 46 7.52 13.39 -4.20
C LYS A 46 7.70 11.96 -3.69
N ARG A 47 7.88 11.78 -2.37
CA ARG A 47 8.04 10.45 -1.75
C ARG A 47 6.74 9.65 -1.85
N TYR A 48 5.61 10.31 -1.61
CA TYR A 48 4.29 9.73 -1.84
C TYR A 48 4.09 9.27 -3.29
N ARG A 49 4.35 10.14 -4.28
CA ARG A 49 4.20 9.77 -5.70
C ARG A 49 5.05 8.58 -6.10
N ARG A 50 6.31 8.53 -5.65
CA ARG A 50 7.20 7.39 -5.89
C ARG A 50 6.62 6.11 -5.29
N LEU A 51 6.15 6.17 -4.05
CA LEU A 51 5.52 5.03 -3.38
C LEU A 51 4.28 4.53 -4.13
N ILE A 52 3.38 5.43 -4.54
CA ILE A 52 2.20 5.05 -5.33
C ILE A 52 2.60 4.39 -6.66
N GLY A 53 3.62 4.90 -7.34
CA GLY A 53 4.15 4.25 -8.56
C GLY A 53 4.64 2.82 -8.32
N CYS A 54 5.37 2.61 -7.22
CA CYS A 54 5.79 1.27 -6.81
C CYS A 54 4.60 0.35 -6.49
N LEU A 55 3.60 0.86 -5.78
CA LEU A 55 2.39 0.12 -5.47
C LEU A 55 1.55 -0.18 -6.73
N PHE A 56 1.55 0.70 -7.72
CA PHE A 56 0.87 0.50 -9.01
C PHE A 56 1.46 -0.68 -9.77
N TYR A 57 2.79 -0.76 -9.80
CA TYR A 57 3.50 -1.90 -10.39
C TYR A 57 3.10 -3.22 -9.72
N LEU A 58 2.97 -3.24 -8.39
CA LEU A 58 2.53 -4.43 -7.65
C LEU A 58 1.04 -4.73 -7.87
N GLY A 59 0.20 -3.70 -7.99
CA GLY A 59 -1.24 -3.80 -8.25
C GLY A 59 -1.58 -4.58 -9.52
N PHE A 60 -0.82 -4.38 -10.61
CA PHE A 60 -1.02 -5.14 -11.86
C PHE A 60 -0.98 -6.66 -11.69
N THR A 61 -0.27 -7.15 -10.67
CA THR A 61 -0.15 -8.59 -10.39
C THR A 61 -0.99 -9.08 -9.22
N ARG A 62 -1.67 -8.16 -8.51
CA ARG A 62 -2.39 -8.45 -7.27
C ARG A 62 -3.72 -7.66 -7.26
N PRO A 63 -4.80 -8.23 -7.82
CA PRO A 63 -6.09 -7.54 -7.99
C PRO A 63 -6.67 -6.96 -6.70
N ARG A 64 -6.37 -7.59 -5.56
CA ARG A 64 -6.80 -7.13 -4.21
C ARG A 64 -6.18 -5.78 -3.81
N LEU A 65 -5.13 -5.33 -4.49
CA LEU A 65 -4.45 -4.04 -4.23
C LEU A 65 -4.83 -2.96 -5.25
N SER A 66 -5.19 -3.35 -6.47
CA SER A 66 -5.41 -2.42 -7.57
C SER A 66 -6.41 -1.33 -7.23
N PHE A 67 -7.53 -1.69 -6.58
CA PHE A 67 -8.53 -0.72 -6.16
C PHE A 67 -7.98 0.30 -5.14
N ALA A 68 -7.27 -0.16 -4.11
CA ALA A 68 -6.69 0.70 -3.09
C ALA A 68 -5.67 1.69 -3.68
N VAL A 69 -4.81 1.19 -4.55
CA VAL A 69 -3.78 1.99 -5.21
C VAL A 69 -4.39 2.97 -6.20
N GLN A 70 -5.45 2.59 -6.90
CA GLN A 70 -6.19 3.47 -7.81
C GLN A 70 -6.82 4.63 -7.05
N GLN A 71 -7.46 4.38 -5.91
CA GLN A 71 -8.01 5.45 -5.06
C GLN A 71 -6.92 6.42 -4.59
N LEU A 72 -5.78 5.91 -4.12
CA LEU A 72 -4.66 6.76 -3.68
C LEU A 72 -4.01 7.57 -4.82
N SER A 73 -4.06 7.05 -6.05
CA SER A 73 -3.50 7.72 -7.22
C SER A 73 -4.27 8.98 -7.65
N GLN A 74 -5.51 9.13 -7.19
CA GLN A 74 -6.29 10.36 -7.41
C GLN A 74 -5.67 11.56 -6.68
N PHE A 75 -4.87 11.32 -5.63
CA PHE A 75 -4.31 12.37 -4.76
C PHE A 75 -2.81 12.63 -4.99
N LEU A 76 -2.27 12.37 -6.19
CA LEU A 76 -0.83 12.54 -6.49
C LEU A 76 -0.35 14.01 -6.52
N GLN A 77 -1.25 14.94 -6.80
CA GLN A 77 -0.94 16.37 -6.85
C GLN A 77 -0.81 16.96 -5.44
N ASN A 78 -1.84 16.75 -4.62
CA ASN A 78 -1.96 17.29 -3.26
C ASN A 78 -2.24 16.16 -2.24
N PRO A 79 -1.26 15.29 -1.95
CA PRO A 79 -1.47 14.21 -1.01
C PRO A 79 -1.47 14.75 0.45
N THR A 80 -2.33 14.20 1.30
CA THR A 80 -2.44 14.55 2.72
C THR A 80 -1.85 13.45 3.59
N ASN A 81 -1.64 13.74 4.87
CA ASN A 81 -1.21 12.75 5.85
C ASN A 81 -2.11 11.49 5.86
N GLN A 82 -3.42 11.65 5.72
CA GLN A 82 -4.35 10.51 5.62
C GLN A 82 -4.06 9.63 4.39
N HIS A 83 -3.78 10.24 3.23
CA HIS A 83 -3.37 9.49 2.04
C HIS A 83 -2.05 8.73 2.28
N GLY A 84 -1.09 9.38 2.95
CA GLY A 84 0.19 8.79 3.33
C GLY A 84 0.01 7.59 4.25
N ASP A 85 -0.82 7.71 5.29
CA ASP A 85 -1.06 6.66 6.27
C ASP A 85 -1.68 5.41 5.62
N VAL A 86 -2.62 5.60 4.69
CA VAL A 86 -3.21 4.48 3.93
C VAL A 86 -2.18 3.85 2.98
N ALA A 87 -1.35 4.63 2.31
CA ALA A 87 -0.29 4.09 1.48
C ALA A 87 0.70 3.23 2.29
N LEU A 88 1.02 3.67 3.51
CA LEU A 88 1.87 2.93 4.43
C LEU A 88 1.19 1.68 4.99
N HIS A 89 -0.12 1.71 5.22
CA HIS A 89 -0.92 0.54 5.58
C HIS A 89 -0.84 -0.54 4.50
N ILE A 90 -0.92 -0.17 3.22
CA ILE A 90 -0.76 -1.09 2.09
C ILE A 90 0.65 -1.71 2.08
N VAL A 91 1.68 -0.94 2.39
CA VAL A 91 3.06 -1.44 2.53
C VAL A 91 3.15 -2.48 3.66
N CYS A 92 2.48 -2.24 4.80
CA CYS A 92 2.41 -3.19 5.91
C CYS A 92 1.67 -4.48 5.53
N TYR A 93 0.59 -4.38 4.75
CA TYR A 93 -0.09 -5.54 4.18
C TYR A 93 0.86 -6.33 3.26
N LEU A 94 1.59 -5.66 2.38
CA LEU A 94 2.54 -6.29 1.46
C LEU A 94 3.64 -7.08 2.19
N LYS A 95 4.16 -6.55 3.29
CA LYS A 95 5.12 -7.24 4.16
C LYS A 95 4.59 -8.57 4.72
N GLY A 96 3.30 -8.64 5.05
CA GLY A 96 2.67 -9.90 5.49
C GLY A 96 2.54 -10.93 4.37
N THR A 97 2.57 -10.49 3.11
CA THR A 97 2.42 -11.37 1.94
C THR A 97 3.74 -11.83 1.32
N THR A 98 4.89 -11.32 1.77
CA THR A 98 6.21 -11.68 1.22
C THR A 98 6.74 -13.02 1.71
N GLY A 99 6.46 -13.42 2.96
CA GLY A 99 6.96 -14.68 3.54
C GLY A 99 6.10 -15.92 3.26
N THR A 100 4.85 -15.72 2.86
CA THR A 100 3.88 -16.78 2.58
C THR A 100 3.48 -16.69 1.12
N GLY A 101 4.09 -17.51 0.26
CA GLY A 101 3.61 -17.70 -1.10
C GLY A 101 2.11 -18.03 -1.04
N LEU A 102 1.28 -17.12 -1.53
CA LEU A 102 -0.16 -17.29 -1.74
C LEU A 102 -0.84 -18.27 -0.76
N PHE A 103 -0.70 -18.07 0.55
CA PHE A 103 -1.70 -18.62 1.46
C PHE A 103 -2.93 -17.73 1.34
N PHE A 104 -3.68 -18.03 0.27
CA PHE A 104 -5.10 -17.81 0.17
C PHE A 104 -5.69 -18.30 1.50
N PHE A 105 -5.98 -17.39 2.41
CA PHE A 105 -7.08 -17.64 3.33
C PHE A 105 -8.35 -17.60 2.48
N HIS A 106 -8.61 -18.74 1.83
CA HIS A 106 -9.94 -19.17 1.46
C HIS A 106 -10.72 -19.40 2.77
N LEU A 107 -11.02 -18.29 3.43
CA LEU A 107 -11.94 -18.22 4.55
C LEU A 107 -12.54 -16.81 4.48
N LEU A 108 -13.30 -16.60 3.40
CA LEU A 108 -14.58 -15.95 3.58
C LEU A 108 -15.34 -16.83 4.57
N ALA A 109 -15.60 -16.29 5.76
CA ALA A 109 -16.77 -16.71 6.47
C ALA A 109 -17.96 -16.30 5.59
N ILE A 110 -18.74 -17.34 5.23
CA ILE A 110 -20.08 -17.34 4.62
C ILE A 110 -20.09 -17.20 3.09
#